data_AF-A0A4Y9LKN0-F1
#
_entry.id   AF-A0A4Y9LKN0-F1
#
_cell.length_a   1.000
_cell.length_b   1.000
_cell.length_c   1.000
_cell.angle_alpha   90.00
_cell.angle_beta   90.00
_cell.angle_gamma   90.00
#
_symmetry.space_group_name_H-M   'P 1'
#
loop_
_entity.id
_entity.type
_entity.pdbx_description
1 polymer ?
#
loop_
_entity_poly.entity_id
_entity_poly.type
_entity_poly.pdbx_seq_one_letter_code
_entity_poly.pdbx_strand_id
1 'polypeptide(L)'
;MVVGFGAPSPSDQASDSIQPSLACELNSRAIDALRRARELPSGNKRTAAMRRAAILGNAAEIHAYFSATKAPKQDRDAAEIPPS
;
A
#
# COMPACT_ATOMS: atom_id res chain seq x y z
N MET A 1 50.74 -9.44 -13.86
CA MET A 1 50.01 -9.23 -12.59
C MET A 1 48.65 -8.66 -12.96
N VAL A 2 47.60 -9.46 -12.86
CA VAL A 2 46.23 -9.09 -13.26
C VAL A 2 45.59 -8.36 -12.09
N VAL A 3 45.24 -7.09 -12.27
CA VAL A 3 44.46 -6.32 -11.30
C VAL A 3 43.02 -6.78 -11.44
N GLY A 4 42.55 -7.54 -10.45
CA GLY A 4 41.15 -7.95 -10.35
C GLY A 4 40.29 -6.71 -10.18
N PHE A 5 39.49 -6.41 -11.19
CA PHE A 5 38.37 -5.49 -11.04
C PHE A 5 37.38 -6.13 -10.07
N GLY A 6 37.31 -5.59 -8.86
CA GLY A 6 36.27 -5.89 -7.89
C GLY A 6 34.93 -5.56 -8.52
N ALA A 7 34.23 -6.57 -9.03
CA ALA A 7 32.84 -6.44 -9.40
C ALA A 7 32.06 -6.07 -8.13
N PRO A 8 31.14 -5.07 -8.18
CA PRO A 8 30.25 -4.82 -7.05
C PRO A 8 29.41 -6.08 -6.81
N SER A 9 29.38 -6.54 -5.56
CA SER A 9 28.50 -7.63 -5.12
C SER A 9 27.06 -7.33 -5.56
N PRO A 10 26.34 -8.28 -6.19
CA PRO A 10 24.96 -8.08 -6.64
C PRO A 10 23.95 -8.09 -5.46
N SER A 11 24.42 -7.91 -4.22
CA SER A 11 23.64 -8.21 -3.02
C SER A 11 22.83 -7.02 -2.48
N ASP A 12 23.00 -5.81 -3.05
CA ASP A 12 22.28 -4.59 -2.62
C ASP A 12 21.35 -4.01 -3.69
N GLN A 13 21.13 -4.71 -4.81
CA GLN A 13 19.97 -4.42 -5.67
C GLN A 13 18.76 -5.22 -5.21
N ALA A 14 18.44 -5.14 -3.91
CA ALA A 14 17.05 -5.15 -3.53
C ALA A 14 16.49 -3.86 -4.14
N SER A 15 16.03 -3.95 -5.39
CA SER A 15 15.14 -2.95 -5.94
C SER A 15 14.06 -2.80 -4.89
N ASP A 16 14.04 -1.66 -4.20
CA ASP A 16 12.91 -1.20 -3.41
C ASP A 16 11.76 -1.02 -4.41
N SER A 17 11.22 -2.15 -4.87
CA SER A 17 9.96 -2.21 -5.52
C SER A 17 9.02 -1.84 -4.41
N ILE A 18 8.69 -0.55 -4.35
CA ILE A 18 7.63 -0.02 -3.52
C ILE A 18 6.36 -0.68 -4.04
N GLN A 19 6.15 -1.92 -3.61
CA GLN A 19 4.95 -2.68 -3.91
C GLN A 19 3.82 -1.85 -3.31
N PRO A 20 2.88 -1.36 -4.14
CA PRO A 20 1.82 -0.52 -3.64
C PRO A 20 1.08 -1.30 -2.55
N SER A 21 0.78 -0.63 -1.43
CA SER A 21 0.00 -1.29 -0.39
C SER A 21 -1.32 -1.81 -0.98
N LEU A 22 -1.80 -2.96 -0.50
CA LEU A 22 -3.05 -3.52 -0.98
C LEU A 22 -4.21 -2.52 -0.88
N ALA A 23 -4.21 -1.64 0.14
CA ALA A 23 -5.18 -0.54 0.25
C ALA A 23 -5.09 0.46 -0.91
N CYS A 24 -3.87 0.84 -1.33
CA CYS A 24 -3.65 1.71 -2.48
C CYS A 24 -4.15 1.07 -3.79
N GLU A 25 -3.90 -0.23 -3.99
CA GLU A 25 -4.38 -0.95 -5.17
C GLU A 25 -5.91 -1.02 -5.22
N LEU A 26 -6.55 -1.37 -4.10
CA LEU A 26 -8.01 -1.44 -3.98
C LEU A 26 -8.64 -0.07 -4.24
N ASN A 27 -8.07 1.00 -3.68
CA ASN A 27 -8.52 2.37 -3.91
C ASN A 27 -8.37 2.78 -5.40
N SER A 28 -7.25 2.44 -6.03
CA SER A 28 -7.02 2.73 -7.46
C SER A 28 -8.07 2.03 -8.34
N ARG A 29 -8.41 0.78 -8.03
CA ARG A 29 -9.46 0.03 -8.72
C ARG A 29 -10.86 0.62 -8.46
N ALA A 30 -11.12 1.12 -7.25
CA ALA A 30 -12.39 1.80 -6.93
C ALA A 30 -12.57 3.07 -7.78
N ILE A 31 -11.52 3.88 -7.91
CA ILE A 31 -11.50 5.09 -8.74
C ILE A 31 -11.74 4.74 -10.21
N ASP A 32 -11.06 3.71 -10.73
CA ASP A 32 -11.27 3.28 -12.13
C ASP A 32 -12.70 2.76 -12.35
N ALA A 33 -13.25 1.99 -11.41
CA ALA A 33 -14.64 1.53 -11.48
C ALA A 33 -15.65 2.69 -11.47
N LEU A 34 -15.41 3.76 -10.69
CA LEU A 34 -16.23 4.97 -10.72
C LEU A 34 -16.11 5.72 -12.04
N ARG A 35 -14.90 5.82 -12.60
CA ARG A 35 -14.68 6.45 -13.90
C ARG A 35 -15.50 5.73 -14.98
N ARG A 36 -15.36 4.41 -15.08
CA ARG A 36 -16.15 3.60 -16.02
C ARG A 36 -17.65 3.71 -15.77
N ALA A 37 -18.09 3.77 -14.51
CA ALA A 37 -19.50 3.97 -14.18
C ALA A 37 -20.04 5.31 -14.71
N ARG A 38 -19.24 6.37 -14.69
CA ARG A 38 -19.64 7.70 -15.17
C ARG A 38 -19.81 7.73 -16.70
N GLU A 39 -18.99 6.97 -17.41
CA GLU A 39 -19.06 6.80 -18.87
C GLU A 39 -20.27 5.97 -19.33
N LEU A 40 -20.84 5.14 -18.45
CA LEU A 40 -22.02 4.34 -18.76
C LEU A 40 -23.32 5.16 -18.67
N PRO A 41 -24.29 4.92 -19.59
CA PRO A 41 -25.62 5.48 -19.47
C PRO A 41 -26.34 4.93 -18.23
N SER A 42 -27.38 5.64 -17.78
CA SER A 42 -28.20 5.22 -16.65
C SER A 42 -28.77 3.81 -16.87
N GLY A 43 -28.65 2.95 -15.85
CA GLY A 43 -29.18 1.59 -15.89
C GLY A 43 -28.35 0.60 -15.08
N ASN A 44 -28.74 -0.67 -15.16
CA ASN A 44 -28.19 -1.75 -14.33
C ASN A 44 -26.66 -1.88 -14.43
N LYS A 45 -26.09 -1.64 -15.61
CA LYS A 45 -24.63 -1.70 -15.82
C LYS A 45 -23.90 -0.60 -15.04
N ARG A 46 -24.41 0.63 -15.07
CA ARG A 46 -23.88 1.76 -14.28
C ARG A 46 -24.01 1.49 -12.78
N THR A 47 -25.17 1.01 -12.33
CA THR A 47 -25.40 0.63 -10.92
C THR A 47 -24.43 -0.45 -10.47
N ALA A 48 -24.20 -1.48 -11.28
CA ALA A 48 -23.24 -2.54 -10.97
C ALA A 48 -21.80 -2.02 -10.88
N ALA A 49 -21.39 -1.12 -11.78
CA ALA A 49 -20.07 -0.49 -11.74
C ALA A 49 -19.89 0.40 -10.50
N MET A 50 -20.91 1.20 -10.13
CA MET A 50 -20.90 1.98 -8.88
C MET A 50 -20.83 1.08 -7.64
N ARG A 51 -21.58 -0.02 -7.61
CA ARG A 51 -21.54 -0.99 -6.51
C ARG A 51 -20.16 -1.62 -6.37
N ARG A 52 -19.53 -1.99 -7.49
CA ARG A 52 -18.15 -2.50 -7.49
C ARG A 52 -17.18 -1.49 -6.91
N ALA A 53 -17.28 -0.22 -7.30
CA ALA A 53 -16.44 0.82 -6.74
C ALA A 53 -16.61 0.98 -5.23
N ALA A 54 -17.86 0.97 -4.74
CA ALA A 54 -18.14 1.08 -3.30
C ALA A 54 -17.54 -0.10 -2.52
N ILE A 55 -17.66 -1.33 -3.02
CA ILE A 55 -17.07 -2.52 -2.39
C ILE A 55 -15.55 -2.39 -2.30
N LEU A 56 -14.91 -1.95 -3.39
CA LEU A 56 -13.45 -1.79 -3.44
C LEU A 56 -12.97 -0.68 -2.50
N GLY A 57 -13.69 0.44 -2.42
CA GLY A 57 -13.40 1.53 -1.48
C GLY A 57 -13.50 1.07 -0.03
N ASN A 58 -14.61 0.39 0.33
CA ASN A 58 -14.80 -0.15 1.68
C ASN A 58 -13.70 -1.17 2.04
N ALA A 59 -13.30 -2.03 1.10
CA ALA A 59 -12.22 -2.98 1.31
C ALA A 59 -10.88 -2.27 1.56
N ALA A 60 -10.60 -1.19 0.83
CA ALA A 60 -9.40 -0.38 1.03
C ALA A 60 -9.39 0.26 2.43
N GLU A 61 -10.51 0.83 2.87
CA GLU A 61 -10.66 1.46 4.19
C GLU A 61 -10.48 0.45 5.33
N ILE A 62 -11.14 -0.71 5.24
CA ILE A 62 -11.01 -1.79 6.23
C ILE A 62 -9.55 -2.26 6.30
N HIS A 63 -8.90 -2.47 5.14
CA HIS A 63 -7.50 -2.87 5.11
C HIS A 63 -6.58 -1.82 5.72
N ALA A 64 -6.81 -0.53 5.42
CA ALA A 64 -6.05 0.57 5.99
C ALA A 64 -6.20 0.64 7.52
N TYR A 65 -7.43 0.48 8.03
CA TYR A 65 -7.71 0.48 9.46
C TYR A 65 -6.95 -0.65 10.20
N PHE A 66 -7.01 -1.88 9.69
CA PHE A 66 -6.33 -3.03 10.31
C PHE A 66 -4.82 -3.06 10.08
N SER A 67 -4.29 -2.31 9.11
CA SER A 67 -2.84 -2.16 8.93
C SER A 67 -2.27 -1.06 9.83
N ALA A 68 -3.02 0.01 10.09
CA ALA A 68 -2.62 1.08 11.00
C ALA A 68 -2.57 0.62 12.48
N THR A 69 -3.46 -0.29 12.89
CA THR A 69 -3.48 -0.82 14.27
C THR A 69 -2.38 -1.82 14.59
N LYS A 70 -1.62 -2.29 13.58
CA LYS A 70 -0.51 -3.23 13.74
C LYS A 70 0.85 -2.56 13.97
N ALA A 71 0.94 -1.23 13.97
CA ALA A 71 2.18 -0.58 14.37
C ALA A 71 2.37 -0.81 15.88
N PRO A 72 3.35 -1.62 16.33
CA PRO A 72 3.65 -1.69 17.75
C PRO A 72 4.05 -0.28 18.15
N LYS A 73 3.33 0.29 19.12
CA LYS A 73 3.79 1.48 19.82
C LYS A 73 5.15 1.11 20.40
N GLN A 74 6.23 1.61 19.81
CA GLN A 74 7.54 1.57 20.45
C GLN A 74 7.40 2.42 21.69
N ASP A 75 7.20 1.75 22.81
CA ASP A 75 7.27 2.30 24.14
C ASP A 75 8.72 2.75 24.33
N ARG A 76 9.00 4.01 23.96
CA ARG A 76 10.22 4.71 24.35
C ARG A 76 10.01 5.23 25.78
N ASP A 77 9.82 4.34 26.73
CA ASP A 77 10.26 4.59 28.09
C ASP A 77 11.73 4.19 28.17
N ALA A 78 12.55 5.08 27.63
CA ALA A 78 13.93 5.22 28.06
C ALA A 78 13.88 5.62 29.53
N ALA A 79 13.84 4.63 30.43
CA ALA A 79 14.10 4.83 31.84
C ALA A 79 15.54 5.34 31.98
N GLU A 80 15.61 6.66 32.05
CA GLU A 80 16.71 7.50 32.50
C GLU A 80 17.44 6.84 33.68
N ILE A 81 18.67 6.39 33.46
CA ILE A 81 19.63 6.16 34.55
C ILE A 81 20.55 7.37 34.56
N PRO A 82 20.51 8.20 35.62
CA PRO A 82 21.68 8.96 36.02
C PRO A 82 22.29 8.37 37.29
N PRO A 83 23.62 8.13 37.32
CA PRO A 83 24.33 7.72 38.52
C PRO A 83 24.67 8.94 39.39
N SER A 84 24.53 8.81 40.72
CA SER A 84 25.35 9.48 41.75
C SER A 84 25.08 8.84 43.11
#